data_AF-A0A8X6VTT5-F1
#
_entry.id   AF-A0A8X6VTT5-F1
#
_cell.length_a   1.000
_cell.length_b   1.000
_cell.length_c   1.000
_cell.angle_alpha   90.00
_cell.angle_beta   90.00
_cell.angle_gamma   90.00
#
_symmetry.space_group_name_H-M   'P 1'
#
loop_
_entity.id
_entity.type
_entity.pdbx_description
1 polymer ?
#
loop_
_entity_poly.entity_id
_entity_poly.type
_entity_poly.pdbx_seq_one_letter_code
_entity_poly.pdbx_strand_id
1 'polypeptide(L)'
;MQERDQRRLTRIIKRDTRATLPQIASDFNVWPPTSVTVRTIQRNIIDMGFWSPRPTRVPLLTARYKDLHLTRARQHRHWTVDD
;
A
#
# COMPACT_ATOMS: atom_id res chain seq x y z
N MET A 1 14.69 -6.30 16.56
CA MET A 1 13.51 -7.11 16.16
C MET A 1 14.04 -8.31 15.41
N GLN A 2 13.54 -9.53 15.65
CA GLN A 2 14.09 -10.71 14.98
C GLN A 2 13.57 -10.80 13.54
N GLU A 3 14.25 -11.57 12.68
CA GLU A 3 13.84 -11.73 11.28
C GLU A 3 12.42 -12.32 11.14
N ARG A 4 12.00 -13.18 12.09
CA ARG A 4 10.64 -13.73 12.15
C ARG A 4 9.58 -12.63 12.32
N ASP A 5 9.88 -11.66 13.17
CA ASP A 5 9.01 -10.51 13.43
C ASP A 5 8.91 -9.59 12.21
N GLN A 6 10.04 -9.35 11.53
CA GLN A 6 10.09 -8.56 10.30
C GLN A 6 9.28 -9.23 9.17
N ARG A 7 9.42 -10.54 8.99
CA ARG A 7 8.60 -11.32 8.04
C ARG A 7 7.11 -11.28 8.38
N ARG A 8 6.75 -11.21 9.67
CA ARG A 8 5.34 -11.07 10.10
C ARG A 8 4.81 -9.66 9.85
N LEU A 9 5.59 -8.62 10.18
CA LEU A 9 5.29 -7.23 9.86
C LEU A 9 5.05 -7.03 8.36
N THR A 10 5.93 -7.57 7.54
CA THR A 10 5.81 -7.52 6.07
C THR A 10 4.49 -8.12 5.58
N ARG A 11 4.03 -9.23 6.18
CA ARG A 11 2.75 -9.85 5.84
C ARG A 11 1.55 -8.99 6.26
N ILE A 12 1.59 -8.36 7.44
CA ILE A 12 0.53 -7.46 7.90
C ILE A 12 0.40 -6.26 6.96
N ILE A 13 1.53 -5.62 6.63
CA ILE A 13 1.55 -4.43 5.75
C ILE A 13 1.11 -4.77 4.32
N LYS A 14 1.49 -5.93 3.78
CA LYS A 14 1.05 -6.36 2.44
C LYS A 14 -0.44 -6.74 2.40
N ARG A 15 -1.00 -7.22 3.52
CA ARG A 15 -2.42 -7.55 3.62
C ARG A 15 -3.29 -6.29 3.57
N ASP A 16 -2.89 -5.25 4.29
CA ASP A 16 -3.56 -3.94 4.25
C ASP A 16 -2.53 -2.81 4.17
N THR A 17 -2.28 -2.38 2.93
CA THR A 17 -1.33 -1.28 2.63
C THR A 17 -1.81 0.08 3.12
N ARG A 18 -3.07 0.22 3.54
CA ARG A 18 -3.68 1.45 4.06
C ARG A 18 -3.86 1.44 5.58
N ALA A 19 -3.49 0.35 6.25
CA ALA A 19 -3.59 0.24 7.69
C ALA A 19 -2.75 1.32 8.39
N THR A 20 -3.32 1.92 9.44
CA THR A 20 -2.63 2.91 10.27
C THR A 20 -1.66 2.24 11.24
N LEU A 21 -0.64 2.97 11.69
CA LEU A 21 0.36 2.43 12.64
C LEU A 21 -0.27 1.78 13.89
N PRO A 22 -1.30 2.35 14.54
CA PRO A 22 -1.96 1.71 15.68
C PRO A 22 -2.64 0.38 15.32
N GLN A 23 -3.26 0.28 14.14
CA GLN A 23 -3.89 -0.96 13.66
C GLN A 23 -2.84 -2.04 13.40
N ILE A 24 -1.74 -1.68 12.74
CA ILE A 24 -0.61 -2.58 12.51
C ILE A 24 -0.03 -3.06 13.85
N ALA A 25 0.10 -2.17 14.83
CA ALA A 25 0.60 -2.52 16.15
C ALA A 25 -0.34 -3.45 16.91
N SER A 26 -1.66 -3.19 16.84
CA SER A 26 -2.67 -4.08 17.42
C SER A 26 -2.56 -5.48 16.82
N ASP A 27 -2.57 -5.60 15.49
CA ASP A 27 -2.47 -6.87 14.77
C ASP A 27 -1.15 -7.61 15.04
N PHE A 28 -0.05 -6.87 15.14
CA PHE A 28 1.25 -7.44 15.46
C PHE A 28 1.28 -7.99 16.90
N ASN A 29 0.67 -7.30 17.85
CA ASN A 29 0.70 -7.67 19.27
C ASN A 29 -0.30 -8.76 19.68
N VAL A 30 -1.14 -9.29 18.78
CA VAL A 30 -2.13 -10.35 19.08
C VAL A 30 -1.52 -11.66 19.60
N TRP A 31 -0.27 -11.98 19.24
CA TRP A 31 0.31 -13.32 19.43
C TRP A 31 1.65 -13.41 20.20
N PRO A 32 2.52 -12.37 20.28
CA PRO A 32 3.77 -12.47 21.05
C PRO A 32 3.56 -12.33 22.56
N PRO A 33 4.42 -12.96 23.39
CA PRO A 33 4.37 -12.84 24.86
C PRO A 33 4.79 -11.45 25.38
N THR A 34 5.42 -10.63 24.54
CA THR A 34 5.83 -9.27 24.88
C THR A 34 5.26 -8.31 23.86
N SER A 35 4.45 -7.35 24.33
CA SER A 35 3.91 -6.31 23.46
C SER A 35 5.03 -5.39 22.98
N VAL A 36 5.03 -5.11 21.68
CA VAL A 36 5.97 -4.18 21.04
C VAL A 36 5.27 -2.83 20.90
N THR A 37 5.97 -1.76 21.30
CA THR A 37 5.40 -0.41 21.22
C THR A 37 5.24 0.05 19.77
N VAL A 38 4.26 0.92 19.54
CA VAL A 38 4.00 1.54 18.23
C VAL A 38 5.26 2.21 17.68
N ARG A 39 6.07 2.85 18.54
CA ARG A 39 7.32 3.53 18.14
C ARG A 39 8.38 2.57 17.59
N THR A 40 8.51 1.39 18.21
CA THR A 40 9.45 0.35 17.74
C THR A 40 8.99 -0.23 16.41
N ILE A 41 7.69 -0.46 16.26
CA ILE A 41 7.09 -0.93 15.00
C ILE A 41 7.31 0.10 13.90
N GLN A 42 7.03 1.39 14.15
CA GLN A 42 7.23 2.46 13.19
C GLN A 42 8.68 2.54 12.68
N ARG A 43 9.67 2.49 13.60
CA ARG A 43 11.10 2.49 13.21
C ARG A 43 11.43 1.32 12.29
N ASN A 44 10.99 0.11 12.66
CA ASN A 44 11.27 -1.06 11.85
C ASN A 44 10.62 -0.99 10.46
N ILE A 45 9.40 -0.47 10.37
CA ILE A 45 8.71 -0.25 9.09
C ILE A 45 9.52 0.68 8.18
N ILE A 46 10.04 1.79 8.71
CA ILE A 46 10.88 2.74 7.97
C ILE A 46 12.20 2.08 7.57
N ASP A 47 12.87 1.38 8.50
CA ASP A 47 14.15 0.69 8.23
C ASP A 47 14.00 -0.39 7.15
N MET A 48 12.83 -1.05 7.07
CA MET A 48 12.48 -2.02 6.03
C MET A 48 12.08 -1.35 4.69
N GLY A 49 12.03 -0.02 4.61
CA GLY A 49 11.70 0.71 3.39
C GLY A 49 10.20 0.81 3.10
N PHE A 50 9.34 0.54 4.08
CA PHE A 50 7.91 0.80 3.95
C PHE A 50 7.61 2.25 4.32
N TRP A 51 7.01 2.97 3.37
CA TRP A 51 6.59 4.36 3.54
C TRP A 51 5.07 4.44 3.37
N SER A 52 4.45 5.39 4.06
CA SER A 52 3.05 5.72 3.85
C SER A 52 2.84 6.02 2.37
N PRO A 53 1.97 5.29 1.65
CA PRO A 53 1.65 5.63 0.28
C PRO A 53 1.07 7.05 0.28
N ARG A 54 1.73 7.98 -0.43
CA ARG A 54 1.09 9.27 -0.70
C ARG A 54 -0.15 8.96 -1.53
N PRO A 55 -1.35 9.44 -1.15
CA PRO A 55 -2.51 9.28 -2.00
C PRO A 55 -2.16 9.85 -3.37
N THR A 56 -2.23 9.02 -4.41
CA THR A 56 -2.06 9.52 -5.78
C THR A 56 -3.19 10.52 -5.99
N ARG A 57 -2.87 11.80 -6.17
CA ARG A 57 -3.83 12.87 -6.49
C ARG A 57 -4.29 12.70 -7.94
N VAL A 58 -5.00 11.61 -8.22
CA VAL A 58 -5.68 11.38 -9.50
C VAL A 58 -7.11 11.89 -9.39
N PRO A 59 -7.67 12.47 -10.46
CA PRO A 59 -9.11 12.74 -10.52
C PRO A 59 -9.88 11.47 -10.23
N LEU A 60 -10.96 11.59 -9.46
CA LEU A 60 -11.86 10.47 -9.21
C LEU A 60 -12.52 10.06 -10.54
N LEU A 61 -12.03 8.98 -11.14
CA LEU A 61 -12.57 8.44 -12.38
C LEU A 61 -13.91 7.77 -12.09
N THR A 62 -15.01 8.46 -12.43
CA THR A 62 -16.35 7.87 -12.46
C THR A 62 -16.40 6.75 -13.51
N ALA A 63 -17.35 5.82 -13.38
CA ALA A 63 -17.50 4.69 -14.31
C ALA A 63 -17.57 5.15 -15.78
N ARG A 64 -18.36 6.20 -16.06
CA ARG A 64 -18.47 6.83 -17.38
C ARG A 64 -17.11 7.32 -17.92
N TYR A 65 -16.28 7.92 -17.06
CA TYR A 65 -14.99 8.44 -17.49
C TYR A 65 -14.00 7.31 -17.81
N LYS A 66 -14.06 6.19 -17.07
CA LYS A 66 -13.28 4.98 -17.38
C LYS A 66 -13.69 4.37 -18.73
N ASP A 67 -14.99 4.27 -19.00
CA ASP A 67 -15.49 3.72 -20.27
C ASP A 67 -15.14 4.61 -21.47
N LEU A 68 -15.22 5.93 -21.31
CA LEU A 68 -14.81 6.88 -22.35
C LEU A 68 -13.30 6.76 -22.64
N HIS A 69 -12.48 6.71 -21.60
CA HIS A 69 -11.03 6.59 -21.74
C HIS A 69 -10.63 5.24 -22.37
N LEU A 70 -11.29 4.16 -21.99
CA LEU A 70 -11.06 2.83 -22.56
C LEU A 70 -11.50 2.75 -24.02
N THR A 71 -12.65 3.31 -24.36
CA THR A 71 -13.14 3.40 -25.74
C THR A 71 -12.17 4.19 -26.61
N ARG A 72 -11.71 5.34 -26.13
CA ARG A 72 -10.71 6.16 -26.83
C ARG A 72 -9.40 5.40 -27.03
N ALA A 73 -8.88 4.75 -26.00
CA ALA A 73 -7.66 3.95 -26.12
C ALA A 73 -7.80 2.79 -27.11
N ARG A 74 -8.98 2.18 -27.20
CA ARG A 74 -9.29 1.13 -28.19
C ARG A 74 -9.38 1.68 -29.61
N GLN A 75 -10.02 2.84 -29.80
CA GLN A 75 -10.12 3.51 -31.09
C GLN A 75 -8.75 3.94 -31.63
N HIS A 76 -7.87 4.40 -30.74
CA HIS A 76 -6.51 4.84 -31.08
C HIS A 76 -5.43 3.80 -30.79
N ARG A 77 -5.78 2.50 -30.80
CA ARG A 77 -4.86 1.40 -30.43
C ARG A 77 -3.58 1.38 -31.29
N HIS A 78 -3.66 1.88 -32.51
CA HIS A 78 -2.57 1.88 -33.48
C HIS A 78 -2.08 3.29 -33.83
N TRP A 79 -2.42 4.31 -33.03
CA TRP A 79 -1.94 5.65 -33.32
C TRP A 79 -0.40 5.68 -33.23
N THR A 80 0.22 6.31 -34.20
CA THR A 80 1.66 6.60 -34.22
C THR A 80 1.79 8.11 -34.36
N VAL A 81 2.87 8.68 -33.82
CA VAL A 81 3.07 10.15 -33.78
C VAL A 81 3.15 10.78 -35.18
N ASP A 82 3.38 9.97 -36.21
CA ASP A 82 3.59 10.38 -37.61
C ASP A 82 2.33 10.36 -38.52
N ASP A 83 1.12 10.18 -37.96
CA ASP A 83 -0.17 10.26 -38.68
C ASP A 83 -0.90 11.59 -38.39
#